data_AF-A0A9J6F3X5-F1
#
_entry.id   AF-A0A9J6F3X5-F1
#
_cell.length_a   1.000
_cell.length_b   1.000
_cell.length_c   1.000
_cell.angle_alpha   90.00
_cell.angle_beta   90.00
_cell.angle_gamma   90.00
#
_symmetry.space_group_name_H-M   'P 1'
#
loop_
_entity.id
_entity.type
_entity.pdbx_description
1 polymer ?
#
loop_
_entity_poly.entity_id
_entity_poly.type
_entity_poly.pdbx_seq_one_letter_code
_entity_poly.pdbx_strand_id
1 'polypeptide(L)'
;MRPARSIHEENLANVLKPWADHMRGRTWALGDRLTYVDFPLYEALDWIHEFNAEVFPGYPVLQDYLKRFEVLPNVKEYFASENYSKWPILGPMVTWGHFKE
;
A
#
# COMPACT_ATOMS: atom_id res chain seq x y z
N MET A 1 -22.25 6.28 11.67
CA MET A 1 -20.91 6.44 11.06
C MET A 1 -20.22 5.14 10.61
N ARG A 2 -20.82 3.94 10.73
CA ARG A 2 -20.18 2.65 10.36
C ARG A 2 -20.46 2.03 8.97
N PRO A 3 -21.45 2.42 8.14
CA PRO A 3 -21.74 1.67 6.91
C PRO A 3 -20.66 1.79 5.83
N ALA A 4 -20.14 3.01 5.60
CA ALA A 4 -19.22 3.27 4.51
C ALA A 4 -17.85 2.57 4.69
N ARG A 5 -17.37 2.44 5.93
CA ARG A 5 -16.11 1.73 6.24
C ARG A 5 -16.24 0.23 6.00
N SER A 6 -17.31 -0.41 6.51
CA SER A 6 -17.59 -1.85 6.30
C SER A 6 -17.72 -2.20 4.82
N ILE A 7 -18.45 -1.38 4.06
CA ILE A 7 -18.60 -1.58 2.60
C ILE A 7 -17.25 -1.46 1.89
N HIS A 8 -16.38 -0.54 2.32
CA HIS A 8 -15.05 -0.43 1.73
C HIS A 8 -14.18 -1.64 2.06
N GLU A 9 -14.16 -2.07 3.33
CA GLU A 9 -13.44 -3.26 3.81
C GLU A 9 -13.86 -4.53 3.05
N GLU A 10 -15.17 -4.74 2.85
CA GLU A 10 -15.72 -5.86 2.07
C GLU A 10 -15.31 -5.83 0.59
N ASN A 11 -15.11 -4.63 0.03
CA ASN A 11 -14.71 -4.45 -1.35
C ASN A 11 -13.19 -4.51 -1.58
N LEU A 12 -12.37 -4.50 -0.53
CA LEU A 12 -10.90 -4.54 -0.66
C LEU A 12 -10.43 -5.77 -1.43
N ALA A 13 -11.06 -6.92 -1.23
CA ALA A 13 -10.74 -8.15 -1.97
C ALA A 13 -10.94 -7.98 -3.50
N ASN A 14 -11.98 -7.26 -3.91
CA ASN A 14 -12.26 -6.98 -5.33
C ASN A 14 -11.24 -6.00 -5.92
N VAL A 15 -10.66 -5.12 -5.11
CA VAL A 15 -9.61 -4.18 -5.53
C VAL A 15 -8.25 -4.86 -5.58
N LEU A 16 -7.89 -5.65 -4.57
CA LEU A 16 -6.57 -6.28 -4.44
C LEU A 16 -6.39 -7.48 -5.39
N LYS A 17 -7.44 -8.23 -5.66
CA LYS A 17 -7.35 -9.43 -6.52
C LYS A 17 -6.80 -9.14 -7.93
N PRO A 18 -7.30 -8.14 -8.68
CA PRO A 18 -6.72 -7.78 -9.97
C PRO A 18 -5.24 -7.41 -9.90
N TRP A 19 -4.81 -6.69 -8.85
CA TRP A 19 -3.41 -6.34 -8.65
C TRP A 19 -2.56 -7.57 -8.33
N ALA A 20 -3.03 -8.47 -7.47
CA ALA A 20 -2.34 -9.72 -7.17
C ALA A 20 -2.19 -10.61 -8.42
N ASP A 21 -3.22 -10.67 -9.27
CA ASP A 21 -3.17 -11.41 -10.53
C ASP A 21 -2.22 -10.73 -11.54
N HIS A 22 -2.22 -9.39 -11.62
CA HIS A 22 -1.29 -8.64 -12.48
C HIS A 22 0.18 -8.81 -12.06
N MET A 23 0.44 -8.82 -10.76
CA MET A 23 1.78 -8.99 -10.18
C MET A 23 2.26 -10.43 -10.21
N ARG A 24 1.39 -11.40 -10.55
CA ARG A 24 1.77 -12.81 -10.62
C ARG A 24 2.86 -13.01 -11.68
N GLY A 25 4.06 -13.38 -11.23
CA GLY A 25 5.21 -13.59 -12.11
C GLY A 25 5.91 -12.31 -12.57
N ARG A 26 5.57 -11.15 -12.00
CA ARG A 26 6.28 -9.89 -12.22
C ARG A 26 7.01 -9.46 -10.96
N THR A 27 8.19 -8.89 -11.13
CA THR A 27 8.97 -8.33 -10.01
C THR A 27 8.46 -6.93 -9.63
N TRP A 28 8.10 -6.14 -10.63
CA TRP A 28 7.63 -4.75 -10.57
C TRP A 28 6.39 -4.58 -11.48
N ALA A 29 5.69 -3.44 -11.36
CA ALA A 29 4.44 -3.18 -12.06
C ALA A 29 4.53 -3.40 -13.59
N LEU A 30 5.67 -3.05 -14.19
CA LEU A 30 5.95 -3.15 -15.62
C LEU A 30 6.86 -4.33 -16.01
N GLY A 31 7.16 -5.26 -15.09
CA GLY A 31 8.00 -6.44 -15.35
C GLY A 31 9.20 -6.52 -14.41
N ASP A 32 10.42 -6.54 -14.94
CA ASP A 32 11.64 -6.79 -14.14
C ASP A 32 12.41 -5.54 -13.74
N ARG A 33 12.04 -4.38 -14.29
CA ARG A 33 12.69 -3.11 -13.98
C ARG A 33 11.79 -2.25 -13.09
N LEU A 34 12.38 -1.70 -12.03
CA LEU A 34 11.74 -0.68 -11.21
C LEU A 34 11.47 0.57 -12.05
N THR A 35 10.24 1.06 -12.03
CA THR A 35 9.81 2.24 -12.76
C THR A 35 9.11 3.24 -11.85
N TYR A 36 8.90 4.45 -12.33
CA TYR A 36 8.17 5.47 -11.55
C TYR A 36 6.75 5.01 -11.18
N VAL A 37 6.14 4.10 -11.94
CA VAL A 37 4.78 3.56 -11.69
C VAL A 37 4.74 2.71 -10.43
N ASP A 38 5.88 2.17 -9.98
CA ASP A 38 5.96 1.39 -8.75
C ASP A 38 5.79 2.25 -7.50
N PHE A 39 6.11 3.54 -7.56
CA PHE A 39 5.97 4.48 -6.44
C PHE A 39 4.49 4.74 -6.08
N PRO A 40 3.61 5.19 -7.00
CA PRO A 40 2.20 5.37 -6.69
C PRO A 40 1.49 4.05 -6.42
N LEU A 41 1.95 2.93 -7.01
CA LEU A 41 1.39 1.61 -6.69
C LEU A 41 1.73 1.19 -5.26
N TYR A 42 2.99 1.38 -4.83
CA TYR A 42 3.41 1.16 -3.45
C TYR A 42 2.60 2.03 -2.48
N GLU A 43 2.46 3.33 -2.74
CA GLU A 43 1.71 4.24 -1.87
C GLU A 43 0.25 3.80 -1.72
N ALA A 44 -0.43 3.47 -2.82
CA ALA A 44 -1.81 2.98 -2.78
C ALA A 44 -1.95 1.68 -1.97
N LEU A 45 -0.99 0.75 -2.10
CA LEU A 45 -1.01 -0.50 -1.34
C LEU A 45 -0.66 -0.29 0.14
N ASP A 46 0.26 0.61 0.46
CA ASP A 46 0.61 0.98 1.85
C ASP A 46 -0.59 1.62 2.57
N TRP A 47 -1.37 2.46 1.89
CA TRP A 47 -2.62 3.00 2.46
C TRP A 47 -3.64 1.90 2.77
N ILE A 48 -3.81 0.92 1.88
CA ILE A 48 -4.71 -0.20 2.13
C ILE A 48 -4.19 -1.06 3.29
N HIS A 49 -2.87 -1.22 3.40
CA HIS A 49 -2.24 -1.96 4.50
C HIS A 49 -2.46 -1.28 5.85
N GLU A 50 -2.27 0.04 5.92
CA GLU A 50 -2.58 0.82 7.12
C GLU A 50 -4.08 0.86 7.43
N PHE A 51 -4.94 0.78 6.41
CA PHE A 51 -6.39 0.78 6.59
C PHE A 51 -6.91 -0.56 7.12
N ASN A 52 -6.44 -1.68 6.55
CA ASN A 52 -6.81 -3.03 6.96
C ASN A 52 -5.74 -4.07 6.57
N ALA A 53 -4.78 -4.29 7.48
CA ALA A 53 -3.71 -5.26 7.30
C ALA A 53 -4.19 -6.72 7.20
N GLU A 54 -5.37 -7.06 7.75
CA GLU A 54 -5.91 -8.43 7.79
C GLU A 54 -6.29 -8.99 6.41
N VAL A 55 -6.36 -8.14 5.38
CA VAL A 55 -6.69 -8.56 4.01
C VAL A 55 -5.44 -9.10 3.27
N PHE A 56 -4.24 -8.65 3.65
CA PHE A 56 -3.00 -8.99 2.94
C PHE A 56 -2.54 -10.45 3.06
N PRO A 57 -2.84 -11.22 4.14
CA PRO A 57 -2.56 -12.65 4.18
C PRO A 57 -3.16 -13.45 3.01
N GLY A 58 -4.24 -12.96 2.40
CA GLY A 58 -4.84 -13.54 1.18
C GLY A 58 -4.06 -13.24 -0.11
N TYR A 59 -3.10 -12.31 -0.08
CA TYR A 59 -2.37 -11.80 -1.24
C TYR A 59 -0.85 -11.71 -0.96
N PRO A 60 -0.17 -12.84 -0.72
CA PRO A 60 1.26 -12.84 -0.37
C PRO A 60 2.14 -12.16 -1.42
N VAL A 61 1.75 -12.22 -2.71
CA VAL A 61 2.45 -11.53 -3.80
C VAL A 61 2.52 -10.01 -3.61
N LEU A 62 1.46 -9.41 -3.03
CA LEU A 62 1.42 -7.97 -2.77
C LEU A 62 2.22 -7.62 -1.51
N GLN A 63 2.23 -8.48 -0.49
CA GLN A 63 3.10 -8.30 0.69
C GLN A 63 4.58 -8.36 0.30
N ASP A 64 4.96 -9.31 -0.54
CA ASP A 64 6.34 -9.44 -1.01
C ASP A 64 6.76 -8.26 -1.89
N TYR A 65 5.82 -7.69 -2.67
CA TYR A 65 6.03 -6.47 -3.41
C TYR A 65 6.32 -5.26 -2.50
N LEU A 66 5.48 -5.04 -1.47
CA LEU A 66 5.68 -3.97 -0.48
C LEU A 66 7.05 -4.10 0.21
N LYS A 67 7.37 -5.28 0.74
CA LYS A 67 8.67 -5.55 1.38
C LYS A 67 9.85 -5.30 0.44
N ARG A 68 9.74 -5.71 -0.82
CA ARG A 68 10.79 -5.51 -1.83
C ARG A 68 11.03 -4.03 -2.11
N PHE A 69 9.97 -3.21 -2.10
CA PHE A 69 10.06 -1.78 -2.27
C PHE A 69 10.72 -1.11 -1.05
N GLU A 70 10.34 -1.49 0.16
CA GLU A 70 10.87 -0.94 1.42
C GLU A 70 12.37 -1.23 1.64
N VAL A 71 12.88 -2.35 1.13
CA VAL A 71 14.31 -2.69 1.27
C VAL A 71 15.22 -2.04 0.24
N LEU A 72 14.67 -1.29 -0.74
CA LEU A 72 15.48 -0.56 -1.70
C LEU A 72 16.37 0.44 -0.97
N PRO A 73 17.69 0.51 -1.26
CA PRO A 73 18.65 1.25 -0.43
C PRO A 73 18.29 2.73 -0.28
N ASN A 74 17.92 3.39 -1.38
CA ASN A 74 17.53 4.81 -1.37
C ASN A 74 16.19 5.05 -0.65
N VAL A 75 15.25 4.10 -0.77
CA VAL A 75 13.93 4.19 -0.10
C VAL A 75 14.10 3.97 1.39
N LYS A 76 14.88 2.97 1.78
CA LYS A 76 15.22 2.67 3.18
C LYS A 76 15.93 3.83 3.85
N GLU A 77 16.88 4.46 3.17
CA GLU A 77 17.55 5.67 3.66
C GLU A 77 16.57 6.83 3.82
N TYR A 78 15.67 7.03 2.85
CA TYR A 78 14.62 8.04 2.95
C TYR A 78 13.68 7.80 4.14
N PHE A 79 13.20 6.57 4.33
CA PHE A 79 12.34 6.19 5.46
C PHE A 79 13.03 6.32 6.82
N ALA A 80 14.36 6.24 6.87
CA ALA A 80 15.15 6.49 8.07
C ALA A 80 15.46 7.98 8.31
N SER A 81 15.24 8.84 7.30
CA SER A 81 15.53 10.27 7.39
C SER A 81 14.43 11.05 8.12
N GLU A 82 14.79 12.19 8.71
CA GLU A 82 13.84 13.12 9.36
C GLU A 82 12.84 13.74 8.38
N ASN A 83 13.09 13.63 7.07
CA ASN A 83 12.21 14.15 6.02
C ASN A 83 11.06 13.21 5.69
N TYR A 84 11.08 11.97 6.19
CA TYR A 84 9.99 11.03 5.97
C TYR A 84 8.91 11.21 7.03
N SER A 85 7.68 11.41 6.56
CA SER A 85 6.50 11.40 7.42
C SER A 85 5.47 10.45 6.82
N LYS A 86 5.18 9.37 7.54
CA LYS A 86 4.09 8.44 7.15
C LYS A 86 2.70 9.03 7.42
N TRP A 87 2.61 9.92 8.40
CA TRP A 87 1.37 10.56 8.82
C TRP A 87 1.52 12.10 8.83
N PRO A 88 0.45 12.86 8.60
CA PRO A 88 -0.90 12.43 8.21
C PRO A 88 -0.96 11.93 6.76
N ILE A 89 -1.69 10.84 6.52
CA ILE A 89 -1.92 10.28 5.17
C ILE A 89 -2.88 11.18 4.39
N LEU A 90 -3.92 11.68 5.08
CA LEU A 90 -4.98 12.49 4.50
C LEU A 90 -5.20 13.77 5.31
N GLY A 91 -5.81 14.77 4.68
CA GLY A 91 -6.03 16.09 5.26
C GLY A 91 -6.99 16.11 6.47
N PRO A 92 -7.10 17.23 7.18
CA PRO A 92 -7.83 17.34 8.46
C PRO A 92 -9.34 17.09 8.40
N MET A 93 -9.93 17.06 7.21
CA MET A 93 -11.38 16.93 7.02
C MET A 93 -11.85 15.49 6.76
N VAL A 94 -10.95 14.49 6.84
CA VAL A 94 -11.33 13.09 6.63
C VAL A 94 -11.43 12.30 7.94
N THR A 95 -12.30 11.29 7.93
CA THR A 95 -12.60 10.46 9.11
C THR A 95 -11.47 9.50 9.48
N TRP A 96 -10.61 9.12 8.53
CA TRP A 96 -9.48 8.21 8.71
C TRP A 96 -8.28 8.74 7.93
N GLY A 97 -7.06 8.64 8.47
CA GLY A 97 -5.85 9.13 7.78
C GLY A 97 -5.29 10.46 8.29
N HIS A 98 -6.03 11.21 9.12
CA HIS A 98 -5.55 12.48 9.69
C HIS A 98 -4.72 12.29 10.97
N PHE A 99 -5.11 11.34 11.82
CA PHE A 99 -4.34 10.91 13.00
C PHE A 99 -4.11 9.42 12.93
N LYS A 100 -2.95 8.99 13.43
CA LYS A 100 -2.70 7.57 13.64
C LYS A 100 -3.58 7.10 14.79
N GLU A 101 -4.53 6.20 14.51
CA GLU A 101 -5.35 5.52 15.53
C GLU A 101 -4.50 4.62 16.44
#